data_AF-A0A3C0AMA2-F1
#
_entry.id   AF-A0A3C0AMA2-F1
#
_cell.length_a   1.000
_cell.length_b   1.000
_cell.length_c   1.000
_cell.angle_alpha   90.00
_cell.angle_beta   90.00
_cell.angle_gamma   90.00
#
_symmetry.space_group_name_H-M   'P 1'
#
loop_
_entity.id
_entity.type
_entity.pdbx_description
1 polymer ?
#
loop_
_entity_poly.entity_id
_entity_poly.type
_entity_poly.pdbx_seq_one_letter_code
_entity_poly.pdbx_strand_id
1 'polypeptide(L)' 'MSQAVGQQIEADFFAKFPTSAKMYQQACTLFPSGVTHDGRYMKPFPIYVDHALGAHKYDVDGNDIIDYWSGHG' A
#
# COMPACT_ATOMS: atom_id res chain seq x y z
N MET A 1 16.68 15.79 -12.86
CA MET A 1 15.26 15.73 -13.29
C MET A 1 14.58 14.45 -12.79
N SER A 2 15.04 13.25 -13.12
CA SER A 2 14.38 11.99 -12.73
C SER A 2 14.31 11.69 -11.23
N GLN A 3 15.39 11.97 -10.47
CA GLN A 3 15.40 11.69 -9.01
C GLN A 3 14.44 12.58 -8.21
N ALA A 4 14.28 13.85 -8.60
CA ALA A 4 13.38 14.78 -7.92
C ALA A 4 11.91 14.36 -8.09
N VAL A 5 11.53 13.89 -9.28
CA VAL A 5 10.18 13.36 -9.52
C VAL A 5 9.94 12.08 -8.71
N GLY A 6 10.93 11.19 -8.63
CA GLY A 6 10.84 9.98 -7.80
C GLY A 6 10.59 10.29 -6.32
N GLN A 7 11.34 11.25 -5.76
CA GLN A 7 11.15 11.68 -4.37
C GLN A 7 9.78 12.31 -4.14
N GLN A 8 9.26 13.10 -5.09
CA GLN A 8 7.94 13.68 -4.98
C GLN A 8 6.84 12.62 -4.96
N ILE A 9 6.91 11.63 -5.87
CA ILE A 9 5.93 10.54 -5.92
C ILE A 9 5.94 9.74 -4.62
N GLU A 10 7.13 9.45 -4.08
CA GLU A 10 7.25 8.75 -2.80
C GLU A 10 6.66 9.57 -1.64
N ALA A 11 6.96 10.88 -1.56
CA ALA A 11 6.39 11.76 -0.56
C ALA A 11 4.86 11.83 -0.63
N ASP A 12 4.30 11.93 -1.84
CA ASP A 12 2.85 11.94 -2.06
C ASP A 12 2.22 10.60 -1.66
N PHE A 13 2.90 9.49 -1.92
CA PHE A 13 2.47 8.15 -1.49
C PHE A 13 2.44 8.02 0.04
N PHE A 14 3.48 8.48 0.74
CA PHE A 14 3.49 8.54 2.20
C PHE A 14 2.37 9.42 2.76
N ALA A 15 2.12 10.58 2.15
CA ALA A 15 1.07 11.49 2.57
C ALA A 15 -0.33 10.92 2.37
N LYS A 16 -0.54 10.12 1.30
CA LYS A 16 -1.82 9.51 0.98
C LYS A 16 -2.13 8.25 1.80
N PHE A 17 -1.10 7.49 2.19
CA PHE A 17 -1.25 6.19 2.86
C PHE A 17 -0.54 6.12 4.24
N PRO A 18 -0.75 7.09 5.15
CA PRO A 18 0.01 7.17 6.40
C PRO A 18 -0.27 6.01 7.36
N THR A 19 -1.51 5.50 7.43
CA THR A 19 -1.84 4.38 8.32
C THR A 19 -1.26 3.07 7.80
N SER A 20 -1.25 2.87 6.47
CA SER A 20 -0.59 1.73 5.85
C SER A 20 0.91 1.69 6.17
N ALA A 21 1.61 2.84 6.14
CA ALA A 21 3.02 2.92 6.51
C ALA A 21 3.26 2.47 7.97
N LYS A 22 2.42 2.94 8.90
CA LYS A 22 2.50 2.58 10.32
C LYS A 22 2.21 1.09 10.55
N MET A 23 1.19 0.54 9.88
CA MET A 23 0.86 -0.88 9.96
C MET A 23 1.97 -1.76 9.40
N TYR A 24 2.59 -1.36 8.29
CA TYR A 24 3.71 -2.09 7.72
C TYR A 24 4.94 -2.08 8.66
N GLN A 25 5.24 -0.96 9.32
CA GLN A 25 6.29 -0.90 10.34
C GLN A 25 6.04 -1.92 11.47
N GLN A 26 4.79 -2.05 11.93
CA GLN A 26 4.42 -3.07 12.93
C GLN A 26 4.52 -4.48 12.34
N ALA A 27 4.08 -4.70 11.11
CA ALA A 27 4.16 -6.01 10.46
C ALA A 27 5.60 -6.49 10.28
N CYS A 28 6.55 -5.59 10.00
CA CYS A 28 7.97 -5.90 9.92
C CYS A 28 8.57 -6.44 11.23
N THR A 29 7.94 -6.20 12.39
CA THR A 29 8.38 -6.81 13.66
C THR A 29 7.82 -8.20 13.89
N LEU A 30 6.85 -8.63 13.08
CA LEU A 30 6.11 -9.89 13.25
C LEU A 30 6.37 -10.89 12.12
N PHE A 31 6.54 -10.38 10.89
CA PHE A 31 6.70 -11.19 9.69
C PHE A 31 7.96 -10.78 8.93
N PRO A 32 8.71 -11.74 8.35
CA PRO A 32 9.77 -11.43 7.39
C PRO A 32 9.23 -10.52 6.28
N SER A 33 9.96 -9.44 5.98
CA SER A 33 9.55 -8.43 4.98
C SER A 33 8.17 -7.79 5.23
N GLY A 34 7.61 -7.93 6.44
CA GLY A 34 6.32 -7.34 6.81
C GLY A 34 5.10 -7.90 6.08
N VAL A 35 5.21 -9.04 5.38
CA VAL A 35 4.11 -9.66 4.64
C VAL A 35 4.03 -11.16 4.87
N THR A 36 2.84 -11.74 4.70
CA THR A 36 2.60 -13.19 4.78
C THR A 36 2.50 -13.89 3.43
N HIS A 37 2.53 -13.11 2.34
CA HIS A 37 2.52 -13.59 0.96
C HIS A 37 3.39 -12.68 0.09
N ASP A 38 4.38 -13.24 -0.59
CA ASP A 38 5.39 -12.47 -1.33
C ASP A 38 4.78 -11.56 -2.41
N GLY A 39 3.67 -11.99 -3.04
CA GLY A 39 2.95 -11.17 -4.01
C GLY A 39 2.36 -9.86 -3.46
N ARG A 40 2.39 -9.64 -2.14
CA ARG A 40 1.99 -8.39 -1.49
C ARG A 40 3.17 -7.51 -1.07
N TYR A 41 4.40 -7.95 -1.27
CA TYR A 41 5.56 -7.12 -0.98
C TYR A 41 5.68 -5.97 -1.97
N MET A 42 5.79 -4.74 -1.46
CA MET A 42 5.96 -3.54 -2.26
C MET A 42 6.79 -2.51 -1.50
N LYS A 43 7.58 -1.71 -2.23
CA LYS A 43 8.28 -0.53 -1.70
C LYS A 43 7.55 0.76 -2.08
N PRO A 44 7.50 1.78 -1.19
CA PRO A 44 8.14 1.80 0.14
C PRO A 44 7.42 0.92 1.17
N PHE A 45 6.12 0.68 1.02
CA PHE A 45 5.31 -0.23 1.83
C PHE A 45 4.03 -0.61 1.05
N PRO A 46 3.41 -1.77 1.34
CA PRO A 46 2.12 -2.15 0.76
C PRO A 46 0.96 -1.33 1.35
N ILE A 47 -0.09 -1.11 0.54
CA ILE A 47 -1.36 -0.54 1.04
C ILE A 47 -2.16 -1.59 1.82
N TYR A 48 -2.81 -1.16 2.89
CA TYR A 48 -3.69 -2.02 3.70
C TYR A 48 -5.14 -1.73 3.33
N VAL A 49 -5.81 -2.71 2.71
CA VAL A 49 -7.21 -2.60 2.28
C VAL A 49 -8.13 -2.99 3.44
N ASP A 50 -9.11 -2.15 3.76
CA ASP A 50 -10.14 -2.42 4.77
C ASP A 50 -11.31 -3.21 4.18
N HIS A 51 -11.90 -2.71 3.09
CA HIS A 51 -13.01 -3.38 2.40
C HIS A 51 -12.98 -3.13 0.88
N ALA A 52 -13.82 -3.87 0.14
CA ALA A 52 -13.97 -3.73 -1.30
C ALA A 52 -15.44 -3.92 -1.71
N LEU A 53 -15.87 -3.20 -2.75
CA LEU A 53 -17.21 -3.31 -3.32
C LEU A 53 -17.15 -3.13 -4.84
N GLY A 54 -17.59 -4.13 -5.59
CA GLY A 54 -17.48 -4.12 -7.06
C GLY A 54 -16.03 -4.00 -7.51
N ALA A 55 -15.74 -3.01 -8.35
CA ALA A 55 -14.39 -2.73 -8.85
C ALA A 55 -13.58 -1.77 -7.94
N HIS A 56 -14.04 -1.49 -6.72
CA HIS A 56 -13.43 -0.51 -5.82
C HIS A 56 -12.88 -1.18 -4.56
N LYS A 57 -11.68 -0.76 -4.15
CA LYS A 57 -11.05 -1.07 -2.87
C LYS A 57 -10.93 0.20 -2.06
N TYR A 58 -11.25 0.09 -0.78
CA TYR A 58 -11.14 1.16 0.20
C TYR A 58 -10.05 0.77 1.19
N ASP A 59 -9.01 1.59 1.29
CA ASP A 59 -7.94 1.36 2.25
C ASP A 59 -8.30 1.80 3.68
N VAL A 60 -7.40 1.51 4.61
CA VAL A 60 -7.54 1.88 6.03
C VAL A 60 -7.56 3.40 6.29
N ASP A 61 -7.14 4.21 5.32
CA ASP A 61 -7.20 5.67 5.36
C ASP A 61 -8.46 6.22 4.64
N GLY A 62 -9.29 5.36 4.06
CA GLY A 62 -10.52 5.69 3.34
C GLY A 62 -10.35 6.07 1.88
N ASN A 63 -9.17 5.85 1.28
CA ASN A 63 -8.96 6.12 -0.14
C ASN A 63 -9.71 5.11 -1.02
N ASP A 64 -10.48 5.61 -1.99
CA ASP A 64 -11.09 4.79 -3.04
C ASP A 64 -10.09 4.53 -4.18
N ILE A 65 -9.86 3.24 -4.46
CA ILE A 65 -8.90 2.73 -5.44
C ILE A 65 -9.63 1.79 -6.39
N ILE A 66 -9.61 2.09 -7.69
CA ILE A 66 -10.13 1.20 -8.72
C ILE A 66 -9.22 -0.02 -8.85
N ASP A 67 -9.79 -1.20 -8.67
CA ASP A 67 -9.08 -2.47 -8.63
C ASP A 67 -8.99 -3.12 -10.02
N TYR A 68 -7.79 -3.05 -10.62
CA TYR A 68 -7.47 -3.75 -11.86
C TYR A 68 -6.71 -5.07 -11.64
N TRP A 69 -6.45 -5.46 -10.38
CA TRP A 69 -5.67 -6.66 -10.05
C TRP A 69 -6.52 -7.81 -9.47
N SER A 70 -7.68 -7.49 -8.89
CA SER A 70 -8.79 -8.38 -8.47
C SER A 70 -8.42 -9.86 -8.32
N GLY A 71 -8.02 -10.25 -7.11
CA GLY A 71 -7.85 -11.67 -6.77
C GLY A 71 -6.64 -12.39 -7.37
N HIS A 72 -5.83 -11.74 -8.22
CA HIS A 72 -4.79 -12.34 -9.07
C HIS A 72 -5.32 -13.05 -10.33
N GLY A 73 -6.53 -12.69 -10.80
CA GLY A 73 -7.14 -13.26 -12.01
C GLY A 73 -8.55 -13.78 -11.78
#